data_AF-J2XKE4-F1
#
_entry.id   AF-J2XKE4-F1
#
_cell.length_a   1.000
_cell.length_b   1.000
_cell.length_c   1.000
_cell.angle_alpha   90.00
_cell.angle_beta   90.00
_cell.angle_gamma   90.00
#
_symmetry.space_group_name_H-M   'P 1'
#
loop_
_entity.id
_entity.type
_entity.pdbx_description
1 polymer ?
#
loop_
_entity_poly.entity_id
_entity_poly.type
_entity_poly.pdbx_seq_one_letter_code
_entity_poly.pdbx_strand_id
1 'polypeptide(L)'
;MRRLTLLLVGSVLAGCQSPLPAVDPQMAWVDFSMPTPGGKVLMAERLDNQRLRDGRFFQVTPGSHELTVRFDFEIFGGGQGMDTDPQERLCYMTVPYDHFEAGQRYRLEARSLAFTPSARLINRQGQIVAEERQINCVP
;
A
#
# COMPACT_ATOMS: atom_id res chain seq x y z
N MET A 1 -50.37 -12.24 -23.02
CA MET A 1 -48.91 -12.47 -23.07
C MET A 1 -48.25 -11.34 -23.84
N ARG A 2 -47.85 -10.26 -23.16
CA ARG A 2 -47.34 -9.02 -23.78
C ARG A 2 -45.85 -8.91 -23.47
N ARG A 3 -45.03 -9.35 -24.43
CA ARG A 3 -43.57 -9.32 -24.35
C ARG A 3 -43.11 -7.88 -24.55
N LEU A 4 -42.80 -7.17 -23.46
CA LEU A 4 -42.04 -5.92 -23.53
C LEU A 4 -40.57 -6.27 -23.27
N THR A 5 -39.82 -6.47 -24.35
CA THR A 5 -38.37 -6.64 -24.31
C THR A 5 -37.75 -5.25 -24.19
N LEU A 6 -37.41 -4.83 -22.97
CA LEU A 6 -36.69 -3.58 -22.74
C LEU A 6 -35.19 -3.84 -22.97
N LEU A 7 -34.64 -3.27 -24.04
CA LEU A 7 -33.20 -3.29 -24.32
C LEU A 7 -32.44 -2.50 -23.25
N LEU A 8 -31.60 -3.20 -22.48
CA LEU A 8 -30.66 -2.61 -21.53
C LEU A 8 -29.40 -2.18 -22.29
N VAL A 9 -29.24 -0.87 -22.54
CA VAL A 9 -28.01 -0.30 -23.09
C VAL A 9 -27.01 -0.15 -21.94
N GLY A 10 -26.03 -1.06 -21.86
CA GLY A 10 -24.96 -1.03 -20.87
C GLY A 10 -23.82 -0.11 -21.31
N SER A 11 -23.81 1.13 -20.83
CA SER A 11 -22.68 2.04 -20.98
C SER A 11 -21.57 1.63 -20.00
N VAL A 12 -20.56 0.91 -20.47
CA VAL A 12 -19.38 0.59 -19.67
C VAL A 12 -18.50 1.83 -19.60
N LEU A 13 -18.57 2.56 -18.48
CA LEU A 13 -17.63 3.63 -18.16
C LEU A 13 -16.25 3.00 -17.90
N ALA A 14 -15.42 2.92 -18.95
CA ALA A 14 -14.00 2.64 -18.79
C ALA A 14 -13.34 3.89 -18.16
N GLY A 15 -13.17 3.87 -16.83
CA GLY A 15 -12.39 4.88 -16.13
C GLY A 15 -10.95 4.90 -16.67
N CYS A 16 -10.38 6.10 -16.85
CA CYS A 16 -8.98 6.27 -17.24
C CYS A 16 -8.04 5.85 -16.10
N GLN A 17 -7.82 4.55 -15.92
CA GLN A 17 -6.65 4.07 -15.21
C GLN A 17 -5.60 3.68 -16.24
N SER A 18 -4.42 4.30 -16.18
CA SER A 18 -3.28 3.83 -16.95
C SER A 18 -2.99 2.38 -16.56
N PRO A 19 -2.74 1.50 -17.54
CA PRO A 19 -2.47 0.10 -17.23
C PRO A 19 -1.26 0.00 -16.29
N LEU A 20 -1.30 -0.98 -15.38
CA LEU A 20 -0.10 -1.34 -14.63
C LEU A 20 0.97 -1.78 -15.64
N PRO A 21 2.24 -1.39 -15.45
CA PRO A 21 3.30 -1.84 -16.34
C PRO A 21 3.43 -3.36 -16.28
N ALA A 22 3.96 -3.94 -17.35
CA ALA A 22 4.23 -5.38 -17.39
C ALA A 22 5.16 -5.77 -16.25
N VAL A 23 4.87 -6.89 -15.59
CA VAL A 23 5.73 -7.45 -14.54
C VAL A 23 7.04 -7.91 -15.17
N ASP A 24 8.15 -7.33 -14.73
CA ASP A 24 9.49 -7.77 -15.10
C ASP A 24 9.85 -9.04 -14.30
N PRO A 25 10.08 -10.20 -14.96
CA PRO A 25 10.44 -11.44 -14.27
C PRO A 25 11.84 -11.41 -13.65
N GLN A 26 12.70 -10.44 -14.00
CA GLN A 26 14.03 -10.27 -13.42
C GLN A 26 14.01 -9.48 -12.10
N MET A 27 12.86 -8.93 -11.71
CA MET A 27 12.69 -8.13 -10.51
C MET A 27 11.72 -8.82 -9.53
N ALA A 28 11.89 -8.54 -8.25
CA ALA A 28 10.87 -8.77 -7.24
C ALA A 28 9.77 -7.71 -7.37
N TRP A 29 8.53 -8.12 -7.11
CA TRP A 29 7.39 -7.21 -7.10
C TRP A 29 6.78 -7.15 -5.70
N VAL A 30 6.58 -5.93 -5.19
CA VAL A 30 5.95 -5.71 -3.89
C VAL A 30 4.62 -5.00 -4.09
N ASP A 31 3.53 -5.68 -3.77
CA ASP A 31 2.19 -5.09 -3.71
C ASP A 31 1.86 -4.58 -2.30
N PHE A 32 0.76 -3.84 -2.20
CA PHE A 32 0.38 -3.14 -0.98
C PHE A 32 -0.94 -3.64 -0.42
N SER A 33 -1.02 -3.66 0.91
CA SER A 33 -2.27 -3.96 1.62
C SER A 33 -2.37 -3.16 2.91
N MET A 34 -3.59 -2.75 3.23
CA MET A 34 -3.94 -2.07 4.48
C MET A 34 -5.00 -2.91 5.19
N PRO A 35 -4.60 -3.97 5.94
CA PRO A 35 -5.56 -4.92 6.49
C PRO A 35 -6.35 -4.37 7.68
N THR A 36 -5.95 -3.24 8.25
CA THR A 36 -6.69 -2.53 9.31
C THR A 36 -7.59 -1.45 8.72
N PRO A 37 -8.80 -1.23 9.27
CA PRO A 37 -9.63 -0.08 8.92
C PRO A 37 -8.93 1.26 9.11
N GLY A 38 -9.43 2.31 8.46
CA GLY A 38 -8.91 3.67 8.57
C GLY A 38 -7.71 3.98 7.67
N GLY A 39 -7.11 2.99 7.00
CA GLY A 39 -6.09 3.25 5.97
C GLY A 39 -6.68 3.99 4.77
N LYS A 40 -6.08 5.12 4.39
CA LYS A 40 -6.49 5.96 3.25
C LYS A 40 -5.58 5.73 2.05
N VAL A 41 -4.27 5.80 2.28
CA VAL A 41 -3.27 5.71 1.22
C VAL A 41 -2.09 4.87 1.70
N LEU A 42 -1.64 3.95 0.87
CA LEU A 42 -0.34 3.28 1.01
C LEU A 42 0.36 3.33 -0.33
N MET A 43 1.55 3.93 -0.37
CA MET A 43 2.31 4.10 -1.62
C MET A 43 3.80 3.88 -1.44
N ALA A 44 4.44 3.46 -2.52
CA ALA A 44 5.88 3.41 -2.67
C ALA A 44 6.43 4.85 -2.78
N GLU A 45 7.16 5.33 -1.77
CA GLU A 45 7.74 6.68 -1.77
C GLU A 45 9.20 6.66 -2.26
N ARG A 46 10.05 5.79 -1.69
CA ARG A 46 11.44 5.62 -2.12
C ARG A 46 11.88 4.16 -2.13
N LEU A 47 12.74 3.83 -3.09
CA LEU A 47 13.55 2.61 -3.10
C LEU A 47 15.01 3.04 -2.97
N ASP A 48 15.71 2.54 -1.95
CA ASP A 48 17.11 2.89 -1.67
C ASP A 48 17.36 4.41 -1.65
N ASN A 49 16.49 5.12 -0.93
CA ASN A 49 16.48 6.58 -0.81
C ASN A 49 16.23 7.35 -2.13
N GLN A 50 15.91 6.66 -3.23
CA GLN A 50 15.52 7.29 -4.50
C GLN A 50 14.01 7.36 -4.64
N ARG A 51 13.48 8.55 -4.95
CA ARG A 51 12.03 8.76 -5.10
C ARG A 51 11.47 8.05 -6.33
N LEU A 52 10.37 7.34 -6.14
CA LEU A 52 9.69 6.62 -7.21
C LEU A 52 8.67 7.52 -7.94
N ARG A 53 8.47 7.24 -9.23
CA ARG A 53 7.46 7.93 -10.06
C ARG A 53 6.09 7.26 -10.02
N ASP A 54 6.06 5.93 -9.98
CA ASP A 54 4.85 5.15 -9.80
C ASP A 54 4.85 4.59 -8.38
N GLY A 55 3.93 5.10 -7.56
CA GLY A 55 3.82 4.72 -6.15
C GLY A 55 2.92 3.51 -5.90
N ARG A 56 2.39 2.86 -6.93
CA ARG A 56 1.39 1.78 -6.78
C ARG A 56 1.97 0.43 -6.37
N PHE A 57 3.28 0.25 -6.51
CA PHE A 57 4.02 -0.98 -6.21
C PHE A 57 5.51 -0.67 -6.05
N PHE A 58 6.30 -1.62 -5.57
CA PHE A 58 7.75 -1.63 -5.83
C PHE A 58 8.12 -2.66 -6.88
N GLN A 59 9.04 -2.27 -7.76
CA GLN A 59 9.87 -3.19 -8.55
C GLN A 59 11.28 -3.11 -7.96
N VAL A 60 11.77 -4.23 -7.46
CA VAL A 60 13.01 -4.29 -6.68
C VAL A 60 13.95 -5.28 -7.34
N THR A 61 15.20 -4.90 -7.57
CA THR A 61 16.21 -5.86 -8.07
C THR A 61 16.50 -6.94 -7.03
N PRO A 62 17.04 -8.10 -7.41
CA PRO A 62 17.44 -9.10 -6.43
C PRO A 62 18.55 -8.58 -5.52
N GLY A 63 18.46 -8.87 -4.21
CA GLY A 63 19.44 -8.47 -3.21
C GLY A 63 18.87 -7.63 -2.08
N SER A 64 19.74 -6.79 -1.51
CA SER A 64 19.44 -5.94 -0.34
C SER A 64 18.95 -4.57 -0.75
N HIS A 65 17.77 -4.22 -0.24
CA HIS A 65 17.09 -2.98 -0.55
C HIS A 65 16.33 -2.43 0.65
N GLU A 66 16.16 -1.11 0.63
CA GLU A 66 15.35 -0.39 1.61
C GLU A 66 14.09 0.19 0.95
N LEU A 67 12.92 -0.22 1.44
CA LEU A 67 11.64 0.28 0.97
C LEU A 67 11.15 1.39 1.90
N THR A 68 10.91 2.58 1.38
CA THR A 68 10.19 3.63 2.10
C THR A 68 8.77 3.74 1.55
N VAL A 69 7.78 3.57 2.42
CA VAL A 69 6.36 3.78 2.08
C VAL A 69 5.82 5.04 2.73
N ARG A 70 4.88 5.70 2.07
CA ARG A 70 3.97 6.67 2.69
C ARG A 70 2.68 5.96 3.05
N PHE A 71 2.22 6.16 4.28
CA PHE A 71 0.99 5.62 4.82
C PHE A 71 0.16 6.75 5.45
N ASP A 72 -1.01 6.99 4.87
CA ASP A 72 -2.00 7.95 5.36
C ASP A 72 -3.14 7.16 5.99
N PHE A 73 -3.51 7.48 7.22
CA PHE A 73 -4.56 6.78 7.94
C PHE A 73 -5.34 7.69 8.90
N GLU A 74 -6.59 7.34 9.15
CA GLU A 74 -7.43 8.02 10.13
C GLU A 74 -7.02 7.65 11.56
N ILE A 75 -6.93 8.67 12.41
CA ILE A 75 -6.84 8.57 13.86
C ILE A 75 -8.12 9.13 14.48
N PHE A 76 -8.64 8.42 15.47
CA PHE A 76 -9.84 8.84 16.21
C PHE A 76 -9.41 9.50 17.52
N GLY A 77 -9.77 10.78 17.70
CA GLY A 77 -9.52 11.51 18.94
C GLY A 77 -10.40 10.97 20.08
N GLY A 78 -9.77 10.35 21.08
CA GLY A 78 -10.46 9.85 22.28
C GLY A 78 -10.69 10.95 23.29
N GLY A 79 -11.87 11.58 23.26
CA GLY A 79 -12.33 12.49 24.30
C GLY A 79 -13.85 12.47 24.43
N GLN A 80 -14.37 12.20 25.62
CA GLN A 80 -15.80 12.36 25.90
C GLN A 80 -16.17 13.85 25.79
N GLY A 81 -16.73 14.27 24.66
CA GLY A 81 -17.46 15.54 24.54
C GLY A 81 -16.87 16.65 23.67
N MET A 82 -15.87 16.40 22.82
CA MET A 82 -15.40 17.36 21.81
C MET A 82 -15.32 16.68 20.44
N ASP A 83 -15.56 17.44 19.36
CA ASP A 83 -15.68 16.98 17.96
C ASP A 83 -14.84 15.73 17.66
N THR A 84 -15.54 14.64 17.34
CA THR A 84 -14.96 13.31 17.11
C THR A 84 -14.59 13.08 15.65
N ASP A 85 -14.40 14.14 14.87
CA ASP A 85 -14.10 14.01 13.45
C ASP A 85 -12.73 13.33 13.28
N PRO A 86 -12.66 12.23 12.50
CA PRO A 86 -11.42 11.53 12.23
C PRO A 86 -10.38 12.50 11.67
N GLN A 87 -9.19 12.51 12.27
CA GLN A 87 -8.06 13.27 11.74
C GLN A 87 -7.21 12.34 10.89
N GLU A 88 -6.65 12.85 9.80
CA GLU A 88 -5.70 12.09 8.99
C GLU A 88 -4.29 12.26 9.53
N ARG A 89 -3.56 11.16 9.67
CA ARG A 89 -2.15 11.10 10.02
C ARG A 89 -1.37 10.52 8.87
N LEU A 90 -0.29 11.19 8.51
CA LEU A 90 0.63 10.76 7.46
C LEU A 90 1.95 10.33 8.09
N CYS A 91 2.41 9.13 7.77
CA CYS A 91 3.71 8.64 8.18
C CYS A 91 4.50 8.03 7.02
N TYR A 92 5.81 8.21 7.07
CA TYR A 92 6.78 7.51 6.24
C TYR A 92 7.38 6.36 7.06
N MET A 93 7.38 5.14 6.52
CA MET A 93 7.95 3.96 7.19
C MET A 93 8.99 3.32 6.30
N THR A 94 10.11 2.91 6.92
CA THR A 94 11.28 2.35 6.24
C THR A 94 11.43 0.87 6.58
N VAL A 95 11.41 0.01 5.58
CA VAL A 95 11.45 -1.46 5.71
C VAL A 95 12.67 -1.99 4.96
N PRO A 96 13.76 -2.38 5.66
CA PRO A 96 14.92 -3.02 5.04
C PRO A 96 14.68 -4.50 4.78
N TYR A 97 15.17 -5.05 3.67
CA TYR A 97 15.18 -6.49 3.45
C TYR A 97 16.31 -6.91 2.49
N ASP A 98 17.04 -7.96 2.87
CA ASP A 98 18.32 -8.33 2.23
C ASP A 98 18.19 -9.38 1.12
N HIS A 99 17.00 -9.97 0.97
CA HIS A 99 16.82 -11.20 0.21
C HIS A 99 15.67 -11.09 -0.79
N PHE A 100 15.57 -9.96 -1.49
CA PHE A 100 14.69 -9.88 -2.66
C PHE A 100 15.19 -10.83 -3.75
N GLU A 101 14.26 -11.53 -4.38
CA GLU A 101 14.55 -12.52 -5.41
C GLU A 101 13.78 -12.20 -6.71
N ALA A 102 14.41 -12.44 -7.85
CA ALA A 102 13.80 -12.25 -9.17
C ALA A 102 12.51 -13.08 -9.31
N GLY A 103 11.45 -12.47 -9.85
CA GLY A 103 10.17 -13.14 -10.10
C GLY A 103 9.40 -13.49 -8.82
N GLN A 104 9.88 -13.12 -7.64
CA GLN A 104 9.14 -13.25 -6.39
C GLN A 104 8.10 -12.14 -6.21
N ARG A 105 7.05 -12.47 -5.47
CA ARG A 105 6.02 -11.54 -5.03
C ARG A 105 6.11 -11.38 -3.52
N TYR A 106 6.03 -10.15 -3.07
CA TYR A 106 5.91 -9.82 -1.66
C TYR A 106 4.73 -8.88 -1.49
N ARG A 107 4.17 -8.86 -0.29
CA ARG A 107 3.13 -7.93 0.10
C ARG A 107 3.62 -7.09 1.26
N LEU A 108 3.63 -5.77 1.10
CA LEU A 108 3.89 -4.84 2.18
C LEU A 108 2.55 -4.43 2.79
N GLU A 109 2.36 -4.83 4.05
CA GLU A 109 1.17 -4.52 4.82
C GLU A 109 1.42 -3.34 5.76
N ALA A 110 0.73 -2.22 5.55
CA ALA A 110 0.71 -1.12 6.52
C ALA A 110 -0.52 -1.22 7.42
N ARG A 111 -0.31 -1.12 8.73
CA ARG A 111 -1.36 -1.20 9.74
C ARG A 111 -1.34 0.05 10.61
N SER A 112 -2.52 0.43 11.09
CA SER A 112 -2.64 1.37 12.20
C SER A 112 -3.30 0.67 13.38
N LEU A 113 -2.66 0.77 14.55
CA LEU A 113 -3.24 0.41 15.84
C LEU A 113 -3.38 1.69 16.66
N ALA A 114 -4.59 2.26 16.66
CA ALA A 114 -4.88 3.59 17.20
C ALA A 114 -4.00 4.68 16.54
N PHE A 115 -2.99 5.18 17.26
CA PHE A 115 -2.09 6.23 16.78
C PHE A 115 -0.75 5.68 16.26
N THR A 116 -0.54 4.36 16.35
CA THR A 116 0.74 3.72 16.05
C THR A 116 0.69 3.03 14.69
N PRO A 117 1.39 3.56 13.67
CA PRO A 117 1.54 2.87 12.40
C PRO A 117 2.60 1.76 12.49
N SER A 118 2.51 0.76 11.60
CA SER A 118 3.54 -0.26 11.38
C SER A 118 3.50 -0.77 9.94
N ALA A 119 4.60 -1.33 9.43
CA ALA A 119 4.71 -1.90 8.10
C ALA A 119 5.45 -3.25 8.11
N ARG A 120 4.80 -4.30 7.60
CA ARG A 120 5.40 -5.64 7.51
C ARG A 120 5.55 -6.06 6.07
N LEU A 121 6.71 -6.60 5.70
CA LEU A 121 6.94 -7.27 4.43
C LEU A 121 6.65 -8.75 4.57
N ILE A 122 5.77 -9.28 3.72
CA ILE A 122 5.29 -10.65 3.77
C ILE A 122 5.64 -11.35 2.45
N ASN A 123 6.24 -12.53 2.52
CA ASN A 123 6.55 -13.34 1.34
C ASN A 123 5.32 -14.12 0.82
N ARG A 124 5.49 -14.85 -0.29
CA ARG A 124 4.40 -15.66 -0.88
C ARG A 124 3.87 -16.77 0.04
N GLN A 125 4.69 -17.23 0.98
CA GLN A 125 4.33 -18.24 1.97
C GLN A 125 3.53 -17.64 3.15
N GLY A 126 3.30 -16.32 3.16
CA GLY A 126 2.61 -15.63 4.24
C GLY A 126 3.49 -15.35 5.47
N GLN A 127 4.80 -15.52 5.35
CA GLN A 127 5.74 -15.27 6.44
C GLN A 127 6.16 -13.79 6.45
N ILE A 128 6.22 -13.20 7.63
CA ILE A 128 6.82 -11.88 7.83
C ILE A 128 8.32 -12.04 7.68
N VAL A 129 8.91 -11.39 6.67
CA VAL A 129 10.34 -11.47 6.35
C VAL A 129 11.09 -10.18 6.69
N ALA A 130 10.37 -9.08 6.87
CA ALA A 130 10.89 -7.83 7.41
C ALA A 130 9.78 -6.99 8.07
N GLU A 131 10.17 -6.09 8.96
CA GLU A 131 9.31 -5.07 9.58
C GLU A 131 9.97 -3.70 9.46
N GLU A 132 9.22 -2.63 9.75
CA GLU A 132 9.78 -1.29 9.72
C GLU A 132 10.87 -1.08 10.77
N ARG A 133 11.98 -0.45 10.36
CA ARG A 133 13.05 -0.02 11.28
C ARG A 133 12.90 1.43 11.74
N GLN A 134 12.15 2.23 10.98
CA GLN A 134 11.99 3.65 11.22
C GLN A 134 10.59 4.10 10.80
N ILE A 135 9.99 4.95 11.64
CA ILE A 135 8.70 5.59 11.44
C ILE A 135 8.91 7.10 11.59
N ASN A 136 8.44 7.87 10.61
CA ASN A 136 8.46 9.34 10.66
C ASN A 136 7.08 9.88 10.28
N CYS A 137 6.34 10.37 11.27
CA CYS A 137 5.02 10.97 11.05
C CYS A 137 5.12 12.48 10.90
N VAL A 138 4.39 13.04 9.94
CA VAL A 138 4.31 14.48 9.76
C VAL A 138 3.45 15.08 10.89
N PRO A 139 3.83 16.24 11.46
CA PRO A 139 3.05 16.94 12.48
C PRO A 139 1.63 17.28 12.06
#